data_AF-A0A1W6BWU3-F1
#
_entry.id   AF-A0A1W6BWU3-F1
#
_cell.length_a   1.000
_cell.length_b   1.000
_cell.length_c   1.000
_cell.angle_alpha   90.00
_cell.angle_beta   90.00
_cell.angle_gamma   90.00
#
_symmetry.space_group_name_H-M   'P 1'
#
loop_
_entity.id
_entity.type
_entity.pdbx_description
1 polymer ?
#
loop_
_entity_poly.entity_id
_entity_poly.type
_entity_poly.pdbx_seq_one_letter_code
_entity_poly.pdbx_strand_id
1 'polypeptide(L)'
;MQKKIFALLMFALFALFAVCAIAEEHKYHPQTKTELKALVEDLSINLGTIDTHKITDMSGLFYRTERKDFSGIETWNVSNVKDMRGMFSYAKSFNQNINAWNVSHVETMRGMFSNAESFNQPLDKWDVSKVRNMEHMFEGAESFNQNINAWNVSHIKDNNMVFMFRFSPLEENPPQWFKK
;
A
#
# COMPACT_ATOMS: atom_id res chain seq x y z
N MET A 1 -3.17 58.82 -9.02
CA MET A 1 -2.58 57.99 -7.96
C MET A 1 -3.61 56.95 -7.54
N GLN A 2 -3.31 55.68 -7.84
CA GLN A 2 -3.71 54.42 -7.16
C GLN A 2 -5.19 54.26 -6.74
N LYS A 3 -6.04 53.42 -7.36
CA LYS A 3 -5.95 51.96 -7.60
C LYS A 3 -5.21 51.22 -6.49
N LYS A 4 -5.91 50.97 -5.38
CA LYS A 4 -5.76 49.88 -4.39
C LYS A 4 -6.65 50.22 -3.20
N ILE A 5 -7.58 49.33 -2.85
CA ILE A 5 -8.16 49.02 -1.53
C ILE A 5 -9.47 48.28 -1.83
N PHE A 6 -9.32 47.04 -2.32
CA PHE A 6 -10.32 45.98 -2.29
C PHE A 6 -9.56 44.73 -1.90
N ALA A 7 -9.05 44.74 -0.67
CA ALA A 7 -8.35 43.64 -0.02
C ALA A 7 -8.33 43.92 1.48
N LEU A 8 -9.50 43.99 2.11
CA LEU A 8 -9.60 44.05 3.56
C LEU A 8 -10.94 43.44 4.03
N LEU A 9 -11.20 42.21 3.60
CA LEU A 9 -12.29 41.36 4.11
C LEU A 9 -11.85 39.88 4.25
N MET A 10 -10.55 39.63 4.38
CA MET A 10 -9.99 38.25 4.46
C MET A 10 -9.13 38.00 5.71
N PHE A 11 -9.26 38.80 6.78
CA PHE A 11 -8.43 38.66 7.99
C PHE A 11 -9.17 38.84 9.32
N ALA A 12 -10.48 38.57 9.37
CA ALA A 12 -11.22 38.60 10.64
C ALA A 12 -12.26 37.47 10.73
N LEU A 13 -11.78 36.22 10.69
CA LEU A 13 -12.44 35.11 11.39
C LEU A 13 -11.40 34.06 11.83
N PHE A 14 -10.26 34.53 12.32
CA PHE A 14 -9.24 33.72 13.02
C PHE A 14 -9.20 34.19 14.48
N ALA A 15 -10.19 33.78 15.27
CA ALA A 15 -10.11 33.74 16.74
C ALA A 15 -11.42 33.20 17.32
N LEU A 16 -11.65 31.89 17.21
CA LEU A 16 -12.21 31.06 18.29
C LEU A 16 -12.18 29.60 17.85
N PHE A 17 -11.92 28.68 18.78
CA PHE A 17 -11.70 27.25 18.62
C PHE A 17 -10.24 26.82 18.37
N ALA A 18 -9.39 27.10 19.35
CA ALA A 18 -8.44 26.09 19.79
C ALA A 18 -9.21 25.02 20.58
N VAL A 19 -9.37 23.82 20.01
CA VAL A 19 -9.12 22.48 20.58
C VAL A 19 -9.61 21.45 19.55
N CYS A 20 -8.77 20.44 19.30
CA CYS A 20 -9.05 19.16 18.63
C CYS A 20 -8.57 19.05 17.18
N ALA A 21 -7.50 18.23 17.03
CA ALA A 21 -6.98 17.56 15.84
C ALA A 21 -7.19 18.27 14.49
N ILE A 22 -6.09 18.70 13.87
CA ILE A 22 -6.05 18.87 12.42
C ILE A 22 -6.31 17.48 11.85
N ALA A 23 -7.57 17.16 11.54
CA ALA A 23 -7.86 16.06 10.64
C ALA A 23 -7.13 16.43 9.34
N GLU A 24 -6.16 15.62 8.93
CA GLU A 24 -5.67 15.71 7.55
C GLU A 24 -6.88 15.44 6.67
N GLU A 25 -7.44 16.50 6.10
CA GLU A 25 -8.61 16.41 5.24
C GLU A 25 -8.17 15.62 4.01
N HIS A 26 -8.63 14.38 3.90
CA HIS A 26 -8.43 13.60 2.69
C HIS A 26 -9.04 14.40 1.54
N LYS A 27 -8.19 14.94 0.65
CA LYS A 27 -8.58 15.80 -0.46
C LYS A 27 -9.27 15.01 -1.58
N TYR A 28 -8.93 13.73 -1.73
CA TYR A 28 -9.40 12.89 -2.83
C TYR A 28 -10.16 11.69 -2.28
N HIS A 29 -11.36 11.44 -2.81
CA HIS A 29 -12.23 10.32 -2.40
C HIS A 29 -12.61 9.46 -3.62
N PRO A 30 -11.68 8.68 -4.19
CA PRO A 30 -12.01 7.78 -5.28
C PRO A 30 -13.06 6.76 -4.87
N GLN A 31 -14.06 6.56 -5.71
CA GLN A 31 -15.12 5.56 -5.57
C GLN A 31 -14.75 4.26 -6.31
N THR A 32 -13.85 4.36 -7.30
CA THR A 32 -13.45 3.24 -8.14
C THR A 32 -11.93 3.08 -8.17
N LYS A 33 -11.48 1.87 -8.51
CA LYS A 33 -10.06 1.61 -8.78
C LYS A 33 -9.50 2.52 -9.86
N THR A 34 -10.27 2.80 -10.93
CA THR A 34 -9.81 3.65 -12.03
C THR A 34 -9.53 5.08 -11.55
N GLU A 35 -10.41 5.63 -10.71
CA GLU A 35 -10.19 6.95 -10.10
C GLU A 35 -8.95 6.95 -9.19
N LEU A 36 -8.80 5.92 -8.33
CA LEU A 36 -7.61 5.79 -7.50
C LEU A 36 -6.34 5.66 -8.37
N LYS A 37 -6.41 4.89 -9.47
CA LYS A 37 -5.29 4.69 -10.39
C LYS A 37 -4.82 6.00 -11.01
N ALA A 38 -5.75 6.86 -11.44
CA ALA A 38 -5.40 8.18 -11.97
C ALA A 38 -4.70 9.07 -10.92
N LEU A 39 -5.13 9.00 -9.66
CA LEU A 39 -4.52 9.78 -8.57
C LEU A 39 -3.11 9.30 -8.22
N VAL A 40 -2.88 7.98 -8.19
CA VAL A 40 -1.54 7.46 -7.82
C VAL A 40 -0.50 7.66 -8.93
N GLU A 41 -0.95 7.76 -10.19
CA GLU A 41 -0.12 8.06 -11.37
C GLU A 41 0.32 9.52 -11.44
N ASP A 42 -0.43 10.45 -10.84
CA ASP A 42 0.01 11.83 -10.66
C ASP A 42 1.06 11.92 -9.55
N LEU A 43 2.33 11.94 -9.96
CA LEU A 43 3.49 11.98 -9.09
C LEU A 43 3.55 13.20 -8.15
N SER A 44 2.75 14.25 -8.42
CA SER A 44 2.67 15.43 -7.55
C SER A 44 1.75 15.25 -6.35
N ILE A 45 0.88 14.24 -6.38
CA ILE A 45 -0.05 13.95 -5.29
C ILE A 45 0.67 13.20 -4.15
N ASN A 46 0.52 13.73 -2.93
CA ASN A 46 0.86 13.02 -1.70
C ASN A 46 -0.21 11.95 -1.42
N LEU A 47 0.22 10.71 -1.22
CA LEU A 47 -0.69 9.57 -1.11
C LEU A 47 -1.56 9.62 0.15
N GLY A 48 -1.10 10.26 1.23
CA GLY A 48 -1.87 10.41 2.48
C GLY A 48 -3.12 11.27 2.31
N THR A 49 -3.18 12.10 1.27
CA THR A 49 -4.36 12.93 0.97
C THR A 49 -5.50 12.15 0.30
N ILE A 50 -5.32 10.86 0.03
CA ILE A 50 -6.29 10.01 -0.66
C ILE A 50 -7.03 9.12 0.34
N ASP A 51 -8.34 9.25 0.40
CA ASP A 51 -9.21 8.36 1.16
C ASP A 51 -9.56 7.12 0.35
N THR A 52 -9.07 5.97 0.80
CA THR A 52 -9.22 4.69 0.10
C THR A 52 -10.35 3.81 0.64
N HIS A 53 -11.17 4.28 1.61
CA HIS A 53 -12.10 3.41 2.33
C HIS A 53 -13.14 2.68 1.47
N LYS A 54 -13.48 3.20 0.28
CA LYS A 54 -14.45 2.58 -0.64
C LYS A 54 -13.83 1.59 -1.62
N ILE A 55 -12.51 1.52 -1.69
CA ILE A 55 -11.80 0.76 -2.70
C ILE A 55 -11.71 -0.70 -2.27
N THR A 56 -12.19 -1.60 -3.13
CA THR A 56 -12.14 -3.05 -2.91
C THR A 56 -11.11 -3.77 -3.78
N ASP A 57 -10.64 -3.15 -4.87
CA ASP A 57 -9.63 -3.66 -5.79
C ASP A 57 -8.48 -2.66 -5.91
N MET A 58 -7.29 -3.08 -5.46
CA MET A 58 -6.03 -2.36 -5.52
C MET A 58 -5.00 -3.04 -6.44
N SER A 59 -5.44 -4.01 -7.26
CA SER A 59 -4.52 -4.74 -8.12
C SER A 59 -3.84 -3.83 -9.15
N GLY A 60 -2.52 -3.95 -9.25
CA GLY A 60 -1.70 -3.20 -10.21
C GLY A 60 -1.65 -1.68 -10.03
N LEU A 61 -2.05 -1.12 -8.88
CA LEU A 61 -2.08 0.34 -8.68
C LEU A 61 -0.72 1.01 -8.93
N PHE A 62 0.37 0.38 -8.48
CA PHE A 62 1.74 0.85 -8.64
C PHE A 62 2.56 -0.05 -9.56
N TYR A 63 1.92 -0.83 -10.44
CA TYR A 63 2.63 -1.67 -11.40
C TYR A 63 3.57 -0.83 -12.27
N ARG A 64 4.87 -1.16 -12.25
CA ARG A 64 5.94 -0.44 -12.97
C ARG A 64 5.92 1.08 -12.77
N THR A 65 5.52 1.55 -11.59
CA THR A 65 5.48 2.98 -11.31
C THR A 65 6.87 3.60 -11.30
N GLU A 66 6.98 4.85 -11.77
CA GLU A 66 8.18 5.69 -11.63
C GLU A 66 8.19 6.47 -10.31
N ARG A 67 7.12 6.36 -9.51
CA ARG A 67 6.99 7.02 -8.21
C ARG A 67 8.10 6.58 -7.27
N LYS A 68 8.77 7.57 -6.67
CA LYS A 68 9.81 7.37 -5.63
C LYS A 68 9.34 7.74 -4.23
N ASP A 69 8.47 8.75 -4.14
CA ASP A 69 7.87 9.18 -2.89
C ASP A 69 6.50 8.51 -2.70
N PHE A 70 6.43 7.67 -1.68
CA PHE A 70 5.23 6.95 -1.25
C PHE A 70 4.71 7.46 0.10
N SER A 71 5.17 8.62 0.57
CA SER A 71 4.74 9.21 1.84
C SER A 71 3.22 9.29 1.95
N GLY A 72 2.70 8.92 3.12
CA GLY A 72 1.28 8.89 3.42
C GLY A 72 0.55 7.62 2.96
N ILE A 73 1.18 6.71 2.20
CA ILE A 73 0.51 5.44 1.84
C ILE A 73 0.22 4.57 3.08
N GLU A 74 1.02 4.71 4.14
CA GLU A 74 0.82 4.00 5.42
C GLU A 74 -0.50 4.37 6.10
N THR A 75 -1.12 5.51 5.74
CA THR A 75 -2.39 5.97 6.32
C THR A 75 -3.61 5.42 5.59
N TRP A 76 -3.43 4.72 4.47
CA TRP A 76 -4.53 4.19 3.68
C TRP A 76 -5.39 3.18 4.44
N ASN A 77 -6.71 3.36 4.35
CA ASN A 77 -7.68 2.39 4.84
C ASN A 77 -7.91 1.29 3.80
N VAL A 78 -7.17 0.19 3.94
CA VAL A 78 -7.28 -0.99 3.06
C VAL A 78 -8.22 -2.09 3.60
N SER A 79 -8.97 -1.82 4.66
CA SER A 79 -9.76 -2.85 5.35
C SER A 79 -10.89 -3.46 4.52
N ASN A 80 -11.33 -2.77 3.46
CA ASN A 80 -12.35 -3.24 2.52
C ASN A 80 -11.76 -3.90 1.26
N VAL A 81 -10.43 -3.92 1.11
CA VAL A 81 -9.75 -4.44 -0.08
C VAL A 81 -9.78 -5.96 -0.09
N LYS A 82 -10.17 -6.51 -1.25
CA LYS A 82 -10.18 -7.96 -1.52
C LYS A 82 -9.07 -8.38 -2.47
N ASP A 83 -8.65 -7.49 -3.37
CA ASP A 83 -7.68 -7.80 -4.41
C ASP A 83 -6.47 -6.86 -4.37
N MET A 84 -5.28 -7.41 -4.10
CA MET A 84 -4.00 -6.70 -4.11
C MET A 84 -3.01 -7.27 -5.14
N ARG A 85 -3.50 -8.00 -6.15
CA ARG A 85 -2.64 -8.65 -7.16
C ARG A 85 -1.71 -7.65 -7.83
N GLY A 86 -0.41 -7.90 -7.79
CA GLY A 86 0.58 -7.06 -8.46
C GLY A 86 0.60 -5.59 -8.04
N MET A 87 0.04 -5.22 -6.88
CA MET A 87 -0.13 -3.82 -6.47
C MET A 87 1.17 -3.02 -6.55
N PHE A 88 2.30 -3.60 -6.13
CA PHE A 88 3.64 -3.00 -6.17
C PHE A 88 4.59 -3.76 -7.11
N SER A 89 4.07 -4.53 -8.05
CA SER A 89 4.93 -5.30 -8.95
C SER A 89 5.78 -4.37 -9.82
N TYR A 90 7.10 -4.60 -9.86
CA TYR A 90 8.10 -3.73 -10.47
C TYR A 90 8.14 -2.28 -9.92
N ALA A 91 7.57 -2.02 -8.74
CA ALA A 91 7.75 -0.74 -8.05
C ALA A 91 9.12 -0.71 -7.35
N LYS A 92 10.19 -0.61 -8.14
CA LYS A 92 11.58 -0.83 -7.68
C LYS A 92 11.99 0.02 -6.49
N SER A 93 11.46 1.24 -6.36
CA SER A 93 11.76 2.18 -5.27
C SER A 93 10.84 2.06 -4.05
N PHE A 94 9.82 1.19 -4.08
CA PHE A 94 8.89 1.04 -2.97
C PHE A 94 9.56 0.39 -1.75
N ASN A 95 9.55 1.10 -0.61
CA ASN A 95 10.06 0.59 0.67
C ASN A 95 9.34 1.22 1.88
N GLN A 96 8.10 1.67 1.70
CA GLN A 96 7.33 2.34 2.76
C GLN A 96 6.76 1.31 3.75
N ASN A 97 6.76 1.64 5.04
CA ASN A 97 6.28 0.71 6.08
C ASN A 97 4.74 0.64 6.08
N ILE A 98 4.22 -0.50 5.64
CA ILE A 98 2.78 -0.79 5.55
C ILE A 98 2.33 -1.90 6.51
N ASN A 99 3.14 -2.21 7.53
CA ASN A 99 2.84 -3.26 8.51
C ASN A 99 1.58 -2.95 9.34
N ALA A 100 1.14 -1.68 9.36
CA ALA A 100 -0.07 -1.24 10.04
C ALA A 100 -1.37 -1.49 9.25
N TRP A 101 -1.28 -1.87 7.98
CA TRP A 101 -2.46 -2.13 7.16
C TRP A 101 -3.27 -3.33 7.65
N ASN A 102 -4.59 -3.15 7.72
CA ASN A 102 -5.52 -4.25 7.98
C ASN A 102 -5.85 -4.99 6.69
N VAL A 103 -5.13 -6.09 6.42
CA VAL A 103 -5.31 -6.92 5.21
C VAL A 103 -6.22 -8.14 5.41
N SER A 104 -6.95 -8.22 6.53
CA SER A 104 -7.77 -9.39 6.91
C SER A 104 -8.93 -9.72 5.96
N HIS A 105 -9.23 -8.86 4.99
CA HIS A 105 -10.24 -9.07 3.95
C HIS A 105 -9.66 -9.41 2.57
N VAL A 106 -8.34 -9.38 2.43
CA VAL A 106 -7.68 -9.63 1.14
C VAL A 106 -7.76 -11.11 0.81
N GLU A 107 -8.24 -11.40 -0.40
CA GLU A 107 -8.44 -12.76 -0.92
C GLU A 107 -7.29 -13.18 -1.84
N THR A 108 -6.54 -12.23 -2.41
CA THR A 108 -5.40 -12.52 -3.30
C THR A 108 -4.30 -11.47 -3.23
N MET A 109 -3.05 -11.94 -3.12
CA MET A 109 -1.81 -11.14 -3.09
C MET A 109 -0.81 -11.60 -4.17
N ARG A 110 -1.28 -12.32 -5.20
CA ARG A 110 -0.45 -12.80 -6.32
C ARG A 110 0.44 -11.69 -6.87
N GLY A 111 1.76 -11.89 -6.82
CA GLY A 111 2.76 -10.97 -7.33
C GLY A 111 2.79 -9.59 -6.67
N MET A 112 2.18 -9.40 -5.49
CA MET A 112 2.01 -8.07 -4.88
C MET A 112 3.31 -7.24 -4.81
N PHE A 113 4.43 -7.87 -4.46
CA PHE A 113 5.76 -7.26 -4.38
C PHE A 113 6.75 -7.87 -5.38
N SER A 114 6.27 -8.52 -6.45
CA SER A 114 7.15 -9.13 -7.44
C SER A 114 8.04 -8.07 -8.09
N ASN A 115 9.36 -8.24 -8.05
CA ASN A 115 10.37 -7.30 -8.53
C ASN A 115 10.31 -5.91 -7.85
N ALA A 116 9.77 -5.82 -6.63
CA ALA A 116 9.89 -4.64 -5.77
C ALA A 116 11.26 -4.66 -5.05
N GLU A 117 12.33 -4.46 -5.83
CA GLU A 117 13.73 -4.71 -5.44
C GLU A 117 14.15 -4.09 -4.10
N SER A 118 13.67 -2.88 -3.78
CA SER A 118 14.02 -2.17 -2.54
C SER A 118 13.18 -2.53 -1.32
N PHE A 119 12.09 -3.29 -1.47
CA PHE A 119 11.14 -3.50 -0.39
C PHE A 119 11.72 -4.42 0.70
N ASN A 120 11.81 -3.90 1.93
CA ASN A 120 12.33 -4.65 3.08
C ASN A 120 11.71 -4.17 4.41
N GLN A 121 10.39 -3.97 4.43
CA GLN A 121 9.65 -3.56 5.62
C GLN A 121 8.96 -4.75 6.29
N PRO A 122 8.82 -4.75 7.63
CA PRO A 122 8.17 -5.85 8.33
C PRO A 122 6.70 -5.99 7.88
N LEU A 123 6.22 -7.23 7.85
CA LEU A 123 4.83 -7.60 7.50
C LEU A 123 4.23 -8.60 8.51
N ASP A 124 4.86 -8.75 9.68
CA ASP A 124 4.53 -9.73 10.70
C ASP A 124 3.15 -9.52 11.34
N LYS A 125 2.57 -8.31 11.22
CA LYS A 125 1.24 -7.99 11.78
C LYS A 125 0.08 -8.33 10.84
N TRP A 126 0.36 -8.72 9.61
CA TRP A 126 -0.68 -9.00 8.63
C TRP A 126 -1.43 -10.30 8.94
N ASP A 127 -2.76 -10.20 9.03
CA ASP A 127 -3.64 -11.37 9.02
C ASP A 127 -3.92 -11.81 7.57
N VAL A 128 -3.24 -12.88 7.14
CA VAL A 128 -3.36 -13.45 5.80
C VAL A 128 -4.35 -14.63 5.73
N SER A 129 -5.15 -14.85 6.76
CA SER A 129 -6.03 -16.03 6.87
C SER A 129 -7.10 -16.16 5.78
N LYS A 130 -7.44 -15.07 5.08
CA LYS A 130 -8.37 -15.09 3.93
C LYS A 130 -7.69 -15.19 2.57
N VAL A 131 -6.39 -14.99 2.48
CA VAL A 131 -5.65 -15.00 1.22
C VAL A 131 -5.66 -16.41 0.63
N ARG A 132 -5.98 -16.54 -0.65
CA ARG A 132 -6.04 -17.82 -1.37
C ARG A 132 -4.93 -17.99 -2.39
N ASN A 133 -4.31 -16.90 -2.83
CA ASN A 133 -3.24 -16.92 -3.84
C ASN A 133 -2.11 -15.95 -3.46
N MET A 134 -0.89 -16.48 -3.38
CA MET A 134 0.36 -15.78 -3.08
C MET A 134 1.46 -16.14 -4.11
N GLU A 135 1.09 -16.66 -5.28
CA GLU A 135 2.06 -16.97 -6.33
C GLU A 135 2.90 -15.73 -6.63
N HIS A 136 4.21 -15.91 -6.78
CA HIS A 136 5.16 -14.84 -7.12
C HIS A 136 5.18 -13.64 -6.14
N MET A 137 4.57 -13.71 -4.95
CA MET A 137 4.33 -12.54 -4.09
C MET A 137 5.59 -11.70 -3.82
N PHE A 138 6.73 -12.35 -3.61
CA PHE A 138 8.05 -11.74 -3.38
C PHE A 138 9.09 -12.19 -4.43
N GLU A 139 8.65 -12.67 -5.59
CA GLU A 139 9.59 -13.09 -6.65
C GLU A 139 10.43 -11.88 -7.09
N GLY A 140 11.76 -11.96 -7.00
CA GLY A 140 12.67 -10.85 -7.34
C GLY A 140 12.60 -9.66 -6.37
N ALA A 141 12.01 -9.80 -5.18
CA ALA A 141 12.12 -8.80 -4.12
C ALA A 141 13.49 -8.91 -3.45
N GLU A 142 14.54 -8.44 -4.14
CA GLU A 142 15.95 -8.70 -3.82
C GLU A 142 16.36 -8.29 -2.39
N SER A 143 15.72 -7.27 -1.82
CA SER A 143 16.01 -6.81 -0.46
C SER A 143 15.16 -7.47 0.63
N PHE A 144 14.09 -8.18 0.29
CA PHE A 144 13.10 -8.62 1.27
C PHE A 144 13.61 -9.80 2.10
N ASN A 145 13.93 -9.53 3.38
CA ASN A 145 14.45 -10.53 4.31
C ASN A 145 13.81 -10.40 5.71
N GLN A 146 12.49 -10.22 5.74
CA GLN A 146 11.73 -9.99 6.98
C GLN A 146 11.14 -11.29 7.54
N ASN A 147 11.01 -11.35 8.86
CA ASN A 147 10.42 -12.50 9.54
C ASN A 147 8.88 -12.50 9.36
N ILE A 148 8.39 -13.44 8.55
CA ILE A 148 6.95 -13.67 8.31
C ILE A 148 6.47 -15.03 8.87
N ASN A 149 7.15 -15.56 9.89
CA ASN A 149 6.76 -16.83 10.52
C ASN A 149 5.42 -16.76 11.27
N ALA A 150 4.94 -15.56 11.60
CA ALA A 150 3.65 -15.35 12.26
C ALA A 150 2.45 -15.62 11.34
N TRP A 151 2.65 -15.67 10.02
CA TRP A 151 1.56 -15.89 9.07
C TRP A 151 0.99 -17.31 9.16
N ASN A 152 -0.34 -17.40 9.22
CA ASN A 152 -1.05 -18.67 9.06
C ASN A 152 -1.47 -18.86 7.60
N VAL A 153 -0.75 -19.73 6.89
CA VAL A 153 -1.00 -20.06 5.47
C VAL A 153 -1.43 -21.52 5.26
N SER A 154 -1.77 -22.23 6.34
CA SER A 154 -2.07 -23.68 6.31
C SER A 154 -3.24 -24.07 5.39
N HIS A 155 -4.10 -23.12 5.03
CA HIS A 155 -5.24 -23.29 4.12
C HIS A 155 -4.91 -23.02 2.64
N ILE A 156 -3.73 -22.50 2.33
CA ILE A 156 -3.32 -22.17 0.96
C ILE A 156 -2.73 -23.42 0.32
N LYS A 157 -3.16 -23.72 -0.90
CA LYS A 157 -2.65 -24.86 -1.68
C LYS A 157 -1.24 -24.54 -2.19
N ASP A 158 -0.36 -25.53 -2.27
CA ASP A 158 1.03 -25.36 -2.74
C ASP A 158 1.12 -24.72 -4.12
N ASN A 159 0.22 -25.10 -5.04
CA ASN A 159 0.15 -24.53 -6.38
C ASN A 159 -0.19 -23.02 -6.39
N ASN A 160 -0.71 -22.48 -5.29
CA ASN A 160 -1.01 -21.07 -5.10
C ASN A 160 0.10 -20.31 -4.34
N MET A 161 1.23 -20.96 -4.04
CA MET A 161 2.45 -20.36 -3.46
C MET A 161 3.68 -20.57 -4.34
N VAL A 162 3.49 -21.04 -5.59
CA VAL A 162 4.62 -21.29 -6.50
C VAL A 162 5.42 -20.02 -6.76
N PHE A 163 6.74 -20.18 -6.80
CA PHE A 163 7.71 -19.11 -7.04
C PHE A 163 7.60 -17.92 -6.08
N MET A 164 6.90 -18.05 -4.94
CA MET A 164 6.65 -16.95 -4.00
C MET A 164 7.92 -16.21 -3.59
N PHE A 165 9.03 -16.91 -3.38
CA PHE A 165 10.29 -16.34 -2.92
C PHE A 165 11.41 -16.39 -3.95
N ARG A 166 11.16 -16.82 -5.19
CA ARG A 166 12.21 -17.01 -6.19
C ARG A 166 12.99 -15.71 -6.42
N PHE A 167 14.31 -15.76 -6.47
CA PHE A 167 15.21 -14.61 -6.58
C PHE A 167 15.06 -13.58 -5.44
N SER A 168 14.71 -14.05 -4.23
CA SER A 168 14.74 -13.24 -3.00
C SER A 168 15.57 -13.94 -1.92
N PRO A 169 16.03 -13.22 -0.87
CA PRO A 169 16.75 -13.84 0.27
C PRO A 169 15.99 -14.98 0.95
N LEU A 170 14.65 -14.95 0.90
CA LEU A 170 13.80 -16.00 1.47
C LEU A 170 13.74 -17.27 0.60
N GLU A 171 14.30 -17.32 -0.60
CA GLU A 171 14.44 -18.58 -1.35
C GLU A 171 15.37 -19.55 -0.62
N GLU A 172 16.49 -19.03 -0.10
CA GLU A 172 17.48 -19.82 0.65
C GLU A 172 17.07 -20.01 2.11
N ASN A 173 16.43 -18.98 2.69
CA ASN A 173 16.03 -18.94 4.09
C ASN A 173 14.50 -18.73 4.24
N PRO A 174 13.66 -19.64 3.73
CA PRO A 174 12.22 -19.42 3.75
C PRO A 174 11.67 -19.58 5.18
N PRO A 175 10.48 -18.99 5.45
CA PRO A 175 9.79 -19.16 6.72
C PRO A 175 9.46 -20.63 7.00
N GLN A 176 9.32 -20.96 8.29
CA GLN A 176 9.14 -22.33 8.80
C GLN A 176 7.92 -23.04 8.21
N TRP A 177 6.86 -22.28 7.87
CA TRP A 177 5.65 -22.83 7.28
C TRP A 177 5.80 -23.22 5.80
N PHE A 178 6.84 -22.76 5.09
CA PHE A 178 7.03 -23.02 3.66
C PHE A 178 7.79 -24.33 3.37
N LYS A 179 8.57 -24.83 4.33
CA LYS A 179 9.41 -26.05 4.17
C LYS A 179 8.65 -27.36 4.47
N LYS A 180 7.37 -27.49 4.12
CA LYS A 180 6.59 -28.72 4.35
C LYS A 180 6.27 -29.45 3.07
#